data_AF-A0A926APF5-F1
#
_entry.id   AF-A0A926APF5-F1
#
_cell.length_a   1.000
_cell.length_b   1.000
_cell.length_c   1.000
_cell.angle_alpha   90.00
_cell.angle_beta   90.00
_cell.angle_gamma   90.00
#
_symmetry.space_group_name_H-M   'P 1'
#
loop_
_entity.id
_entity.type
_entity.pdbx_description
1 polymer ?
#
loop_
_entity_poly.entity_id
_entity_poly.type
_entity_poly.pdbx_seq_one_letter_code
_entity_poly.pdbx_strand_id
1 'polypeptide(L)'
;MTNDTNSTTDTTPFNPQRVVKRLAAAEGYLEIGLPTYAIAELNRVVESGPFEPIVQLFRGEALQAQEKFADAIAPLNRAAEMFPAPFNQRALMALSNCYRHQGQDRLADEAVAAAMPSDALPGSKLQVVVAPIFLIKSQEPGRSSRNDN
;
A
#
# COMPACT_ATOMS: atom_id res chain seq x y z
N MET A 1 44.00 -30.58 4.92
CA MET A 1 42.92 -30.20 3.99
C MET A 1 41.93 -29.32 4.72
N THR A 2 42.04 -28.00 4.59
CA THR A 2 41.02 -27.03 5.04
C THR A 2 40.49 -26.36 3.79
N ASN A 3 39.33 -26.82 3.30
CA ASN A 3 38.65 -26.12 2.23
C ASN A 3 37.79 -25.04 2.87
N ASP A 4 38.17 -23.81 2.58
CA ASP A 4 37.56 -22.58 3.06
C ASP A 4 36.08 -22.51 2.69
N THR A 5 35.26 -22.29 3.70
CA THR A 5 33.86 -21.89 3.60
C THR A 5 33.80 -20.47 3.04
N ASN A 6 33.73 -20.32 1.72
CA ASN A 6 33.29 -19.05 1.13
C ASN A 6 31.79 -19.14 0.81
N SER A 7 30.97 -18.95 1.83
CA SER A 7 29.55 -18.63 1.66
C SER A 7 29.48 -17.18 1.17
N THR A 8 29.47 -17.00 -0.14
CA THR A 8 29.12 -15.72 -0.78
C THR A 8 27.67 -15.39 -0.43
N THR A 9 27.47 -14.56 0.60
CA THR A 9 26.20 -13.89 0.83
C THR A 9 25.93 -12.99 -0.38
N ASP A 10 25.05 -13.43 -1.27
CA ASP A 10 24.49 -12.65 -2.38
C ASP A 10 23.61 -11.55 -1.79
N THR A 11 24.27 -10.56 -1.20
CA THR A 11 23.64 -9.38 -0.61
C THR A 11 23.28 -8.49 -1.78
N THR A 12 22.16 -8.77 -2.44
CA THR A 12 21.61 -7.85 -3.45
C THR A 12 21.41 -6.50 -2.75
N PRO A 13 22.11 -5.43 -3.16
CA PRO A 13 22.06 -4.16 -2.45
C PRO A 13 20.64 -3.58 -2.53
N PHE A 14 20.13 -3.09 -1.38
CA PHE A 14 18.86 -2.39 -1.29
C PHE A 14 18.80 -1.27 -2.35
N ASN A 15 17.85 -1.39 -3.28
CA ASN A 15 17.67 -0.43 -4.36
C ASN A 15 16.26 0.18 -4.28
N PRO A 16 16.12 1.39 -3.69
CA PRO A 16 14.82 2.00 -3.46
C PRO A 16 14.06 2.29 -4.76
N GLN A 17 14.76 2.62 -5.86
CA GLN A 17 14.11 2.89 -7.15
C GLN A 17 13.44 1.64 -7.72
N ARG A 18 14.07 0.48 -7.57
CA ARG A 18 13.49 -0.81 -7.99
C ARG A 18 12.25 -1.15 -7.14
N VAL A 19 12.29 -0.88 -5.84
CA VAL A 19 11.14 -1.10 -4.95
C VAL A 19 9.98 -0.18 -5.34
N VAL A 20 10.23 1.11 -5.47
CA VAL A 20 9.22 2.12 -5.87
C VAL A 20 8.57 1.77 -7.21
N LYS A 21 9.36 1.37 -8.22
CA LYS A 21 8.83 0.94 -9.52
C LYS A 21 7.86 -0.24 -9.40
N ARG A 22 8.18 -1.22 -8.55
CA ARG A 22 7.32 -2.40 -8.33
C ARG A 22 6.07 -2.07 -7.54
N LEU A 23 6.18 -1.18 -6.55
CA LEU A 23 5.03 -0.69 -5.80
C LEU A 23 4.05 0.05 -6.71
N ALA A 24 4.54 0.94 -7.57
CA ALA A 24 3.67 1.63 -8.52
C ALA A 24 3.02 0.69 -9.55
N ALA A 25 3.74 -0.34 -10.00
CA ALA A 25 3.15 -1.37 -10.85
C ALA A 25 2.06 -2.16 -10.10
N ALA A 26 2.33 -2.56 -8.85
CA ALA A 26 1.36 -3.27 -8.02
C ALA A 26 0.11 -2.43 -7.74
N GLU A 27 0.28 -1.15 -7.41
CA GLU A 27 -0.83 -0.20 -7.23
C GLU A 27 -1.67 -0.08 -8.51
N GLY A 28 -1.04 0.15 -9.67
CA GLY A 28 -1.76 0.23 -10.94
C GLY A 28 -2.51 -1.06 -11.28
N TYR A 29 -1.94 -2.24 -10.98
CA TYR A 29 -2.64 -3.51 -11.14
C TYR A 29 -3.83 -3.67 -10.20
N LEU A 30 -3.75 -3.17 -8.96
CA LEU A 30 -4.89 -3.16 -8.04
C LEU A 30 -6.01 -2.25 -8.53
N GLU A 31 -5.67 -1.05 -9.02
CA GLU A 31 -6.65 -0.09 -9.54
C GLU A 31 -7.48 -0.63 -10.71
N ILE A 32 -6.87 -1.47 -11.56
CA ILE A 32 -7.56 -2.09 -12.71
C ILE A 32 -8.10 -3.50 -12.42
N GLY A 33 -8.14 -3.92 -11.16
CA GLY A 33 -8.74 -5.20 -10.75
C GLY A 33 -7.93 -6.43 -11.17
N LEU A 34 -6.61 -6.32 -11.26
CA LEU A 34 -5.67 -7.39 -11.61
C LEU A 34 -4.78 -7.79 -10.42
N PRO A 35 -5.34 -8.25 -9.29
CA PRO A 35 -4.58 -8.45 -8.05
C PRO A 35 -3.50 -9.53 -8.14
N THR A 36 -3.65 -10.52 -9.03
CA THR A 36 -2.61 -11.54 -9.25
C THR A 36 -1.31 -10.94 -9.77
N TYR A 37 -1.40 -9.97 -10.67
CA TYR A 37 -0.23 -9.25 -11.20
C TYR A 37 0.40 -8.33 -10.15
N ALA A 38 -0.44 -7.71 -9.30
CA ALA A 38 0.05 -6.95 -8.15
C ALA A 38 0.88 -7.82 -7.20
N ILE A 39 0.37 -9.00 -6.81
CA ILE A 39 1.13 -9.95 -5.98
C ILE A 39 2.43 -10.38 -6.66
N ALA A 40 2.43 -10.60 -7.97
CA ALA A 40 3.63 -10.98 -8.70
C ALA A 40 4.73 -9.90 -8.62
N GLU A 41 4.37 -8.61 -8.75
CA GLU A 41 5.33 -7.51 -8.57
C GLU A 41 5.81 -7.38 -7.12
N LEU A 42 4.91 -7.52 -6.15
CA LEU A 42 5.24 -7.48 -4.72
C LEU A 42 6.16 -8.64 -4.29
N ASN A 43 5.95 -9.85 -4.83
CA ASN A 43 6.80 -11.01 -4.56
C ASN A 43 8.24 -10.83 -5.05
N ARG A 44 8.45 -9.94 -6.02
CA ARG A 44 9.79 -9.65 -6.50
C ARG A 44 10.54 -8.74 -5.54
N VAL A 45 9.86 -7.99 -4.67
CA VAL A 45 10.49 -7.13 -3.66
C VAL A 45 11.11 -8.03 -2.57
N VAL A 46 12.44 -8.17 -2.61
CA VAL A 46 13.20 -9.01 -1.66
C VAL A 46 13.56 -8.21 -0.40
N GLU A 47 13.96 -6.94 -0.57
CA GLU A 47 14.23 -6.01 0.52
C GLU A 47 13.53 -4.68 0.20
N SER A 48 12.61 -4.29 1.08
CA SER A 48 11.72 -3.13 0.94
C SER A 48 12.16 -1.94 1.79
N GLY A 49 12.95 -2.18 2.85
CA GLY A 49 13.43 -1.17 3.78
C GLY A 49 12.29 -0.28 4.29
N PRO A 50 12.37 1.05 4.11
CA PRO A 50 11.34 1.98 4.59
C PRO A 50 9.99 1.82 3.87
N PHE A 51 9.93 1.10 2.75
CA PHE A 51 8.69 0.88 2.00
C PHE A 51 7.91 -0.36 2.44
N GLU A 52 8.41 -1.11 3.43
CA GLU A 52 7.75 -2.30 3.95
C GLU A 52 6.26 -2.09 4.33
N PRO A 53 5.84 -0.96 4.94
CA PRO A 53 4.43 -0.72 5.25
C PRO A 53 3.55 -0.69 3.99
N ILE A 54 4.06 -0.11 2.90
CA ILE A 54 3.34 -0.02 1.63
C ILE A 54 3.28 -1.40 0.95
N VAL A 55 4.38 -2.17 1.00
CA VAL A 55 4.42 -3.55 0.47
C VAL A 55 3.36 -4.42 1.16
N GLN A 56 3.28 -4.35 2.49
CA GLN A 56 2.31 -5.12 3.27
C GLN A 56 0.88 -4.66 3.00
N LEU A 57 0.64 -3.34 2.88
CA LEU A 57 -0.67 -2.80 2.52
C LEU A 57 -1.15 -3.35 1.18
N PHE A 58 -0.36 -3.19 0.11
CA PHE A 58 -0.75 -3.66 -1.22
C PHE A 58 -0.87 -5.18 -1.30
N ARG A 59 -0.06 -5.93 -0.55
CA ARG A 59 -0.19 -7.40 -0.47
C ARG A 59 -1.53 -7.78 0.15
N GLY A 60 -1.91 -7.12 1.24
CA GLY A 60 -3.19 -7.31 1.89
C GLY A 60 -4.37 -6.98 0.98
N GLU A 61 -4.34 -5.83 0.32
CA GLU A 61 -5.39 -5.42 -0.62
C GLU A 61 -5.50 -6.35 -1.82
N ALA A 62 -4.37 -6.84 -2.35
CA ALA A 62 -4.38 -7.82 -3.43
C ALA A 62 -5.01 -9.16 -3.01
N LEU A 63 -4.76 -9.60 -1.78
CA LEU A 63 -5.39 -10.80 -1.22
C LEU A 63 -6.88 -10.59 -0.99
N GLN A 64 -7.27 -9.42 -0.47
CA GLN A 64 -8.67 -9.05 -0.31
C GLN A 64 -9.41 -9.00 -1.65
N ALA A 65 -8.80 -8.44 -2.70
CA ALA A 65 -9.35 -8.42 -4.06
C ALA A 65 -9.41 -9.81 -4.71
N GLN A 66 -8.68 -10.80 -4.18
CA GLN A 66 -8.82 -12.22 -4.52
C GLN A 66 -9.82 -12.96 -3.62
N GLU A 67 -10.58 -12.24 -2.78
CA GLU A 67 -11.50 -12.79 -1.76
C GLU A 67 -10.81 -13.70 -0.73
N LYS A 68 -9.48 -13.62 -0.61
CA LYS A 68 -8.68 -14.34 0.40
C LYS A 68 -8.61 -13.52 1.68
N PHE A 69 -9.77 -13.26 2.27
CA PHE A 69 -9.90 -12.37 3.43
C PHE A 69 -9.08 -12.85 4.64
N ALA A 70 -9.03 -14.16 4.89
CA ALA A 70 -8.22 -14.73 5.96
C ALA A 70 -6.72 -14.40 5.80
N ASP A 71 -6.19 -14.59 4.58
CA ASP A 71 -4.77 -14.37 4.28
C ASP A 71 -4.40 -12.88 4.25
N ALA A 72 -5.38 -12.02 3.93
CA ALA A 72 -5.20 -10.57 3.89
C ALA A 72 -4.99 -9.94 5.28
N ILE A 73 -5.51 -10.55 6.35
CA ILE A 73 -5.47 -9.98 7.71
C ILE A 73 -4.04 -9.74 8.19
N ALA A 74 -3.16 -10.75 8.09
CA ALA A 74 -1.79 -10.64 8.59
C ALA A 74 -0.97 -9.49 7.94
N PRO A 75 -0.90 -9.36 6.60
CA PRO A 75 -0.19 -8.26 5.97
C PRO A 75 -0.85 -6.90 6.26
N LEU A 76 -2.18 -6.81 6.29
CA LEU A 76 -2.84 -5.54 6.61
C LEU A 76 -2.59 -5.10 8.06
N ASN A 77 -2.57 -6.03 9.02
CA ASN A 77 -2.20 -5.73 10.43
C ASN A 77 -0.79 -5.18 10.51
N ARG A 78 0.19 -5.82 9.86
CA ARG A 78 1.57 -5.32 9.81
C ARG A 78 1.64 -3.92 9.20
N ALA A 79 0.90 -3.67 8.12
CA ALA A 79 0.85 -2.34 7.52
C ALA A 79 0.30 -1.30 8.51
N ALA A 80 -0.80 -1.61 9.20
CA ALA A 80 -1.44 -0.72 10.16
C ALA A 80 -0.56 -0.44 11.40
N GLU A 81 0.23 -1.41 11.85
CA GLU A 81 1.18 -1.26 12.96
C GLU A 81 2.37 -0.37 12.60
N MET A 82 2.86 -0.45 11.35
CA MET A 82 4.02 0.33 10.92
C MET A 82 3.67 1.75 10.45
N PHE A 83 2.45 1.99 9.95
CA PHE A 83 2.00 3.33 9.61
C PHE A 83 1.60 4.10 10.89
N PRO A 84 2.17 5.29 11.14
CA PRO A 84 1.63 6.16 12.18
C PRO A 84 0.25 6.69 11.77
N ALA A 85 -0.64 6.90 12.74
CA ALA A 85 -1.88 7.62 12.49
C ALA A 85 -1.58 9.04 11.97
N PRO A 86 -2.37 9.58 11.01
CA PRO A 86 -3.58 9.00 10.40
C PRO A 86 -3.32 8.12 9.15
N PHE A 87 -2.05 7.84 8.81
CA PHE A 87 -1.69 7.15 7.56
C PHE A 87 -2.05 5.65 7.56
N ASN A 88 -2.32 5.05 8.72
CA ASN A 88 -2.77 3.67 8.85
C ASN A 88 -4.25 3.44 8.52
N GLN A 89 -5.03 4.51 8.29
CA GLN A 89 -6.47 4.43 8.04
C GLN A 89 -6.83 3.47 6.90
N ARG A 90 -6.08 3.49 5.78
CA ARG A 90 -6.33 2.61 4.62
C ARG A 90 -6.18 1.13 4.98
N ALA A 91 -5.14 0.79 5.74
CA ALA A 91 -4.91 -0.58 6.22
C ALA A 91 -6.00 -1.03 7.20
N LEU A 92 -6.41 -0.16 8.14
CA LEU A 92 -7.45 -0.46 9.12
C LEU A 92 -8.84 -0.63 8.49
N MET A 93 -9.18 0.16 7.48
CA MET A 93 -10.43 -0.02 6.73
C MET A 93 -10.44 -1.33 5.94
N ALA A 94 -9.32 -1.69 5.31
CA ALA A 94 -9.17 -2.98 4.64
C ALA A 94 -9.28 -4.16 5.63
N LEU A 95 -8.68 -4.04 6.83
CA LEU A 95 -8.83 -5.03 7.91
C LEU A 95 -10.27 -5.20 8.35
N SER A 96 -10.99 -4.08 8.57
CA SER A 96 -12.40 -4.13 8.91
C SER A 96 -13.18 -4.95 7.88
N ASN A 97 -12.97 -4.71 6.59
CA ASN A 97 -13.65 -5.47 5.53
C ASN A 97 -13.30 -6.96 5.61
N CYS A 98 -12.02 -7.30 5.80
CA CYS A 98 -11.61 -8.69 5.95
C CYS A 98 -12.27 -9.36 7.18
N TYR A 99 -12.35 -8.67 8.31
CA TYR A 99 -13.01 -9.16 9.52
C TYR A 99 -14.51 -9.38 9.30
N ARG A 100 -15.22 -8.47 8.61
CA ARG A 100 -16.65 -8.65 8.28
C ARG A 100 -16.87 -9.91 7.44
N HIS A 101 -16.05 -10.12 6.41
CA HIS A 101 -16.15 -11.32 5.57
C HIS A 101 -15.85 -12.63 6.34
N GLN A 102 -15.07 -12.55 7.41
CA GLN A 102 -14.77 -13.67 8.30
C GLN A 102 -15.80 -13.84 9.43
N GLY A 103 -16.87 -13.05 9.46
CA GLY A 103 -17.89 -13.07 10.53
C GLY A 103 -17.39 -12.52 11.88
N GLN A 104 -16.33 -11.72 11.87
CA GLN A 104 -15.69 -11.16 13.06
C GLN A 104 -16.12 -9.69 13.26
N ASP A 105 -17.43 -9.46 13.36
CA ASP A 105 -18.01 -8.11 13.36
C ASP A 105 -17.44 -7.18 14.44
N ARG A 106 -17.21 -7.69 15.66
CA ARG A 106 -16.59 -6.92 16.74
C ARG A 106 -15.21 -6.37 16.36
N LEU A 107 -14.36 -7.20 15.75
CA LEU A 107 -13.04 -6.78 15.31
C LEU A 107 -13.11 -5.82 14.12
N ALA A 108 -14.12 -5.98 13.26
CA ALA A 108 -14.35 -5.03 12.19
C ALA A 108 -14.69 -3.64 12.73
N ASP A 109 -15.62 -3.55 13.68
CA ASP A 109 -16.02 -2.27 14.28
C ASP A 109 -14.86 -1.60 15.04
N GLU A 110 -14.03 -2.39 15.73
CA GLU A 110 -12.80 -1.90 16.37
C GLU A 110 -11.80 -1.33 15.35
N ALA A 111 -11.60 -2.01 14.22
CA ALA A 111 -10.74 -1.52 13.16
C ALA A 111 -11.28 -0.21 12.53
N VAL A 112 -12.59 -0.10 12.32
CA VAL A 112 -13.23 1.16 11.86
C VAL A 112 -13.02 2.28 12.86
N ALA A 113 -13.22 2.02 14.15
CA ALA A 113 -13.04 3.01 15.20
C ALA A 113 -11.58 3.50 15.27
N ALA A 114 -10.60 2.59 15.17
CA ALA A 114 -9.19 2.93 15.14
C ALA A 114 -8.78 3.73 13.89
N ALA A 115 -9.50 3.53 12.77
CA ALA A 115 -9.26 4.25 11.52
C ALA A 115 -9.78 5.69 11.55
N MET A 116 -10.65 6.03 12.50
CA MET A 116 -11.18 7.38 12.71
C MET A 116 -10.34 8.08 13.79
N PRO A 117 -9.64 9.18 13.49
CA PRO A 117 -8.96 9.93 14.54
C PRO A 117 -10.00 10.50 15.52
N SER A 118 -9.73 10.35 16.82
CA SER A 118 -10.63 10.75 17.92
C SER A 118 -11.01 12.24 17.94
N ASP A 119 -10.34 13.07 17.13
CA ASP A 119 -10.56 14.52 16.99
C ASP A 119 -11.16 14.92 15.63
N ALA A 120 -11.58 13.98 14.78
CA ALA A 120 -12.29 14.31 13.54
C ALA A 120 -13.68 14.87 13.87
N LEU A 121 -13.82 16.20 13.84
CA LEU A 121 -15.09 16.90 13.94
C LEU A 121 -16.12 16.27 12.97
N PRO A 122 -17.37 16.00 13.40
CA PRO A 122 -18.42 15.56 12.50
C PRO A 122 -18.57 16.56 11.34
N GLY A 123 -18.28 16.14 10.11
CA GLY A 123 -18.38 16.97 8.91
C GLY A 123 -17.06 17.50 8.34
N SER A 124 -15.91 17.23 8.95
CA SER A 124 -14.63 17.46 8.26
C SER A 124 -14.47 16.44 7.13
N LYS A 125 -14.76 16.84 5.89
CA LYS A 125 -14.27 16.16 4.70
C LYS A 125 -12.75 16.31 4.67
N LEU A 126 -12.01 15.50 5.43
CA LEU A 126 -10.61 15.28 5.14
C LEU A 126 -10.58 14.54 3.81
N GLN A 127 -10.31 15.29 2.76
CA GLN A 127 -10.03 14.74 1.45
C GLN A 127 -8.75 13.91 1.63
N VAL A 128 -8.91 12.59 1.74
CA VAL A 128 -7.77 11.67 1.67
C VAL A 128 -7.16 11.91 0.30
N VAL A 129 -6.14 12.74 0.24
CA VAL A 129 -5.29 12.81 -0.95
C VAL A 129 -4.47 11.54 -0.89
N VAL A 130 -5.04 10.44 -1.39
CA VAL A 130 -4.24 9.31 -1.86
C VAL A 130 -3.50 9.87 -3.06
N ALA A 131 -2.36 10.50 -2.80
CA ALA A 131 -1.44 10.82 -3.87
C ALA A 131 -0.89 9.46 -4.33
N PRO A 132 -1.11 9.05 -5.59
CA PRO A 132 -0.36 7.92 -6.14
C PRO A 132 1.12 8.21 -5.91
N ILE A 133 1.93 7.15 -5.75
CA ILE A 133 3.38 7.29 -5.51
C ILE A 133 4.04 8.22 -6.56
N PHE A 134 3.42 8.37 -7.72
CA PHE A 134 3.77 9.36 -8.74
C PHE A 134 2.65 10.39 -8.96
N LEU A 135 2.84 11.61 -8.46
CA LEU A 135 2.01 12.76 -8.85
C LEU A 135 2.42 13.24 -10.25
N ILE A 136 1.68 12.86 -11.30
CA ILE A 136 1.82 13.49 -12.61
C ILE A 136 1.13 14.85 -12.54
N LYS A 137 1.91 15.92 -12.39
CA LYS A 137 1.41 17.29 -12.48
C LYS A 137 0.98 17.55 -13.92
N SER A 138 -0.31 17.49 -14.21
CA SER A 138 -0.87 17.97 -15.47
C SER A 138 -0.51 19.44 -15.63
N GLN A 139 0.41 19.77 -16.54
CA GLN A 139 0.62 21.15 -16.95
C GLN A 139 -0.60 21.59 -17.76
N GLU A 140 -1.29 22.63 -17.28
CA GLU A 140 -2.28 23.32 -18.10
C GLU A 140 -1.59 23.90 -19.34
N PRO A 141 -2.11 23.69 -20.55
CA PRO A 141 -1.58 24.36 -21.74
C PRO A 141 -1.85 25.86 -21.60
N GLY A 142 -0.77 26.63 -21.50
CA GLY A 142 -0.82 28.08 -21.45
C GLY A 142 -1.67 28.63 -22.59
N ARG A 143 -2.71 29.40 -22.25
CA ARG A 143 -3.41 30.26 -23.21
C ARG A 143 -2.43 31.33 -23.67
N SER A 144 -1.77 31.05 -24.79
CA SER A 144 -1.13 32.06 -25.63
C SER A 144 -2.23 32.92 -26.25
N SER A 145 -2.60 34.03 -25.60
CA SER A 145 -3.36 35.07 -26.29
C SER A 145 -2.39 35.83 -27.18
N ARG A 146 -2.43 35.54 -28.48
CA ARG A 146 -1.90 36.42 -29.52
C ARG A 146 -2.60 37.77 -29.38
N ASN A 147 -1.81 38.83 -29.20
CA ASN A 147 -2.24 40.18 -29.53
C ASN A 147 -2.13 40.30 -31.05
N ASP A 148 -3.27 40.28 -31.73
CA ASP A 148 -3.35 40.74 -33.11
C ASP A 148 -3.43 42.27 -33.08
N ASN A 149 -2.59 42.89 -33.91
CA ASN A 149 -2.40 44.33 -34.08
C ASN A 149 -3.29 44.88 -35.20
#